data_AF-J9UKN1-F1
#
_entry.id   AF-J9UKN1-F1
#
_cell.length_a   1.000
_cell.length_b   1.000
_cell.length_c   1.000
_cell.angle_alpha   90.00
_cell.angle_beta   90.00
_cell.angle_gamma   90.00
#
_symmetry.space_group_name_H-M   'P 1'
#
loop_
_entity.id
_entity.type
_entity.pdbx_description
1 polymer ?
#
loop_
_entity_poly.entity_id
_entity_poly.type
_entity_poly.pdbx_seq_one_letter_code
_entity_poly.pdbx_strand_id
1 'polypeptide(L)' 'MAIREVKLIHKILAIIGIILLGIGSFVSCLSLDNFIANVGNALMIIGIAISWYGFIYWKP' A
#
# COMPACT_ATOMS: atom_id res chain seq x y z
N MET A 1 -18.69 6.74 -20.15
CA MET A 1 -17.58 7.57 -19.63
C MET A 1 -17.22 7.26 -18.18
N ALA A 2 -18.19 6.98 -17.29
CA ALA A 2 -17.96 6.69 -15.87
C ALA A 2 -17.06 5.47 -15.55
N ILE A 3 -17.06 4.44 -16.41
CA ILE A 3 -16.28 3.19 -16.18
C ILE A 3 -14.76 3.45 -16.22
N ARG A 4 -14.31 4.49 -16.96
CA ARG A 4 -12.88 4.82 -17.11
C ARG A 4 -12.30 5.51 -15.87
N GLU A 5 -13.08 6.38 -15.22
CA GLU A 5 -12.72 7.07 -13.99
C GLU A 5 -12.51 6.07 -12.84
N VAL A 6 -13.39 5.08 -12.73
CA VAL A 6 -13.30 4.04 -11.70
C VAL A 6 -12.01 3.23 -11.86
N LYS A 7 -11.64 2.80 -13.08
CA LYS A 7 -10.36 2.09 -13.32
C LYS A 7 -9.14 2.95 -12.93
N LEU A 8 -9.19 4.26 -13.13
CA LEU A 8 -8.09 5.18 -12.82
C LEU A 8 -7.92 5.36 -11.30
N ILE A 9 -9.02 5.48 -10.56
CA ILE A 9 -9.02 5.56 -9.08
C ILE A 9 -8.40 4.29 -8.47
N HIS A 10 -8.78 3.11 -8.95
CA HIS A 10 -8.21 1.83 -8.47
C HIS A 10 -6.71 1.71 -8.79
N LYS A 11 -6.28 2.22 -9.95
CA LYS A 11 -4.86 2.27 -10.32
C LYS A 11 -4.07 3.20 -9.39
N ILE A 12 -4.63 4.36 -9.06
CA ILE A 12 -4.00 5.33 -8.14
C ILE A 12 -3.92 4.74 -6.73
N LEU A 13 -4.98 4.10 -6.24
CA LEU A 13 -4.99 3.38 -4.96
C LEU A 13 -3.92 2.28 -4.90
N ALA A 14 -3.75 1.50 -5.96
CA ALA A 14 -2.73 0.46 -6.03
C ALA A 14 -1.31 1.04 -5.91
N ILE A 15 -1.04 2.16 -6.61
CA ILE A 15 0.25 2.88 -6.56
C ILE A 15 0.50 3.48 -5.17
N ILE A 16 -0.53 4.08 -4.55
CA ILE A 16 -0.42 4.63 -3.18
C ILE A 16 -0.07 3.53 -2.19
N GLY A 17 -0.70 2.35 -2.30
CA GLY A 17 -0.35 1.20 -1.46
C GLY A 17 1.11 0.76 -1.64
N ILE A 18 1.66 0.77 -2.87
CA ILE A 18 3.06 0.44 -3.14
C ILE A 18 4.02 1.46 -2.50
N ILE A 19 3.68 2.75 -2.56
CA ILE A 19 4.47 3.81 -1.90
C ILE A 19 4.46 3.62 -0.38
N LEU A 20 3.29 3.32 0.20
CA LEU A 20 3.16 2.99 1.63
C LEU A 20 4.00 1.76 2.02
N LEU A 21 4.03 0.74 1.18
CA LEU A 21 4.86 -0.46 1.38
C LEU A 21 6.35 -0.12 1.44
N GLY A 22 6.82 0.73 0.53
CA GLY A 22 8.19 1.21 0.54
C GLY A 22 8.52 1.90 1.87
N ILE A 23 7.69 2.87 2.27
CA ILE A 23 7.90 3.63 3.51
C ILE A 23 7.87 2.70 4.74
N GLY A 24 6.91 1.78 4.81
CA GLY A 24 6.82 0.80 5.90
C GLY A 24 8.05 -0.09 6.01
N SER A 25 8.64 -0.51 4.88
CA SER A 25 9.90 -1.26 4.87
C SER A 25 11.07 -0.43 5.37
N PHE A 26 11.17 0.85 4.98
CA PHE A 26 12.22 1.74 5.47
C PHE A 26 12.09 1.99 6.98
N VAL A 27 10.88 2.26 7.47
CA VAL A 27 10.62 2.47 8.90
C VAL A 27 10.96 1.24 9.73
N SER A 28 10.61 0.04 9.24
CA SER A 28 10.91 -1.22 9.94
C SER A 28 12.40 -1.57 9.94
N CYS A 29 13.14 -1.21 8.88
CA CYS A 29 14.58 -1.49 8.79
C CYS A 29 15.45 -0.44 9.50
N LEU A 30 15.03 0.83 9.53
CA LEU A 30 15.79 1.90 10.22
C LEU A 30 15.45 2.02 11.71
N SER A 31 14.40 1.36 12.19
CA SER A 31 13.99 1.47 13.59
C SER A 31 14.98 0.78 14.53
N LEU A 32 15.45 1.51 15.53
CA LEU A 32 16.28 0.97 16.62
C LEU A 32 15.43 0.26 17.70
N ASP A 33 14.17 0.68 17.85
CA ASP A 33 13.23 0.15 18.84
C ASP A 33 12.28 -0.89 18.24
N ASN A 34 12.12 -2.02 18.95
CA ASN A 34 11.19 -3.10 18.58
C ASN A 34 9.75 -2.61 18.41
N PHE A 35 9.35 -1.58 19.14
CA PHE A 35 8.01 -0.99 19.03
C PHE A 35 7.81 -0.31 17.67
N ILE A 36 8.80 0.49 17.23
CA ILE A 36 8.76 1.22 15.96
C ILE A 36 8.85 0.24 14.78
N ALA A 37 9.66 -0.82 14.93
CA ALA A 37 9.71 -1.91 13.96
C ALA A 37 8.35 -2.58 13.75
N ASN A 38 7.63 -2.87 14.84
CA ASN A 38 6.31 -3.50 14.77
C ASN A 38 5.25 -2.57 14.17
N VAL A 39 5.34 -1.27 14.43
CA VAL A 39 4.48 -0.26 13.79
C VAL A 39 4.73 -0.20 12.28
N GLY A 40 6.00 -0.19 11.85
CA GLY A 40 6.35 -0.24 10.43
C GLY A 40 5.83 -1.50 9.75
N ASN A 41 5.91 -2.65 10.42
CA ASN A 41 5.43 -3.92 9.92
C ASN A 41 3.89 -3.94 9.78
N ALA A 42 3.17 -3.37 10.76
CA ALA A 42 1.72 -3.19 10.69
C ALA A 42 1.31 -2.26 9.53
N LEU A 43 2.05 -1.17 9.31
CA LEU A 43 1.86 -0.27 8.18
C LEU A 43 2.05 -0.99 6.84
N MET A 44 3.02 -1.90 6.78
CA MET A 44 3.30 -2.73 5.62
C MET A 44 2.13 -3.66 5.30
N ILE A 45 1.55 -4.34 6.30
CA ILE A 45 0.37 -5.21 6.14
C ILE A 45 -0.82 -4.42 5.56
N ILE A 46 -1.05 -3.21 6.05
CA ILE A 46 -2.11 -2.31 5.55
C ILE A 46 -1.84 -1.92 4.09
N GLY A 47 -0.59 -1.59 3.76
CA GLY A 47 -0.16 -1.30 2.39
C GLY A 47 -0.41 -2.46 1.43
N ILE A 48 -0.11 -3.71 1.85
CA ILE A 48 -0.38 -4.92 1.06
C ILE A 48 -1.89 -5.05 0.79
N ALA A 49 -2.72 -4.89 1.83
CA ALA A 49 -4.17 -5.03 1.69
C ALA A 49 -4.76 -4.01 0.70
N ILE A 50 -4.30 -2.76 0.75
CA ILE A 50 -4.77 -1.69 -0.14
C ILE A 50 -4.28 -1.92 -1.58
N SER A 51 -3.00 -2.27 -1.78
CA SER A 51 -2.48 -2.61 -3.10
C SER A 51 -3.18 -3.83 -3.69
N TRP A 52 -3.39 -4.88 -2.89
CA TRP A 52 -4.09 -6.10 -3.30
C TRP A 52 -5.52 -5.79 -3.74
N TYR A 53 -6.25 -4.98 -2.97
CA TYR A 53 -7.59 -4.51 -3.35
C TYR A 53 -7.53 -3.69 -4.65
N GLY A 54 -6.58 -2.76 -4.77
CA GLY A 54 -6.35 -2.01 -6.00
C GLY A 54 -6.15 -2.93 -7.22
N PHE A 55 -5.32 -3.97 -7.10
CA PHE A 55 -5.02 -4.91 -8.18
C PHE A 55 -6.20 -5.83 -8.56
N ILE A 56 -6.98 -6.32 -7.59
CA ILE A 56 -8.14 -7.18 -7.88
C ILE A 56 -9.18 -6.44 -8.75
N TYR A 57 -9.45 -5.17 -8.41
CA TYR A 57 -10.47 -4.37 -9.09
C TYR A 57 -9.94 -3.66 -10.34
N TRP A 58 -8.60 -3.54 -10.47
CA TRP A 58 -7.94 -3.00 -11.66
C TRP A 58 -7.94 -3.96 -12.87
N LYS A 59 -8.78 -5.01 -12.86
CA LYS A 59 -8.94 -6.01 -13.95
C LYS A 59 -8.70 -5.37 -15.34
N PRO A 60 -7.73 -5.89 -16.13
CA PRO A 60 -7.36 -5.32 -17.43
C PRO A 60 -8.56 -5.10 -18.35
#